data_AF-A0A7C6IHS2-F1
#
_entry.id   AF-A0A7C6IHS2-F1
#
_cell.length_a   1.000
_cell.length_b   1.000
_cell.length_c   1.000
_cell.angle_alpha   90.00
_cell.angle_beta   90.00
_cell.angle_gamma   90.00
#
_symmetry.space_group_name_H-M   'P 1'
#
loop_
_entity.id
_entity.type
_entity.pdbx_description
1 polymer ?
#
loop_
_entity_poly.entity_id
_entity_poly.type
_entity_poly.pdbx_seq_one_letter_code
_entity_poly.pdbx_strand_id
1 'polypeptide(L)' 'MSRICLSDNVNKLGIEKDVVRVLKKYNILTIENLWKLNRNDLKKMRLSAKDIKHIKIKMQLQSIDLNGKKYNKN' A
#
# COMPACT_ATOMS: atom_id res chain seq x y z
N MET A 1 -20.50 2.93 1.03
CA MET A 1 -19.08 2.52 1.15
C MET A 1 -18.41 3.43 2.17
N SER A 2 -17.79 2.91 3.23
CA SER A 2 -17.05 3.75 4.17
C SER A 2 -15.83 4.34 3.46
N ARG A 3 -15.61 5.65 3.55
CA ARG A 3 -14.42 6.30 2.99
C ARG A 3 -13.17 5.72 3.67
N ILE A 4 -12.22 5.24 2.87
CA ILE A 4 -10.92 4.78 3.35
C ILE A 4 -9.99 5.99 3.51
N CYS A 5 -9.29 6.06 4.64
CA CYS A 5 -8.35 7.13 5.00
C CYS A 5 -6.91 6.61 5.06
N LEU A 6 -5.91 7.47 4.87
CA LEU A 6 -4.50 7.06 4.95
C LEU A 6 -4.10 6.49 6.32
N SER A 7 -4.71 6.99 7.40
CA SER A 7 -4.52 6.49 8.76
C SER A 7 -5.16 5.12 9.01
N ASP A 8 -6.00 4.63 8.09
CA ASP A 8 -6.62 3.32 8.25
C ASP A 8 -5.59 2.19 8.17
N ASN A 9 -5.93 1.09 8.83
CA ASN A 9 -5.16 -0.14 8.73
C ASN A 9 -5.17 -0.69 7.29
N VAL A 10 -4.02 -1.22 6.85
CA VAL A 10 -3.85 -1.79 5.51
C VAL A 10 -4.85 -2.92 5.19
N ASN A 11 -5.41 -3.59 6.20
CA ASN A 11 -6.45 -4.62 6.01
C ASN A 11 -7.70 -4.05 5.30
N LYS A 12 -7.99 -2.75 5.46
CA LYS A 12 -9.16 -2.13 4.83
C LYS A 12 -9.04 -2.01 3.30
N LEU A 13 -7.82 -2.11 2.74
CA LEU A 13 -7.62 -2.06 1.28
C LEU A 13 -8.15 -3.31 0.54
N GLY A 14 -8.52 -4.37 1.25
CA GLY A 14 -9.03 -5.60 0.62
C GLY A 14 -7.99 -6.29 -0.26
N ILE A 15 -6.71 -6.26 0.15
CA ILE A 15 -5.60 -6.99 -0.45
C ILE A 15 -5.55 -8.41 0.16
N GLU A 16 -4.95 -9.37 -0.55
CA GLU A 16 -4.79 -10.75 -0.08
C GLU A 16 -4.10 -10.82 1.29
N LYS A 17 -4.57 -11.74 2.14
CA LYS A 17 -4.12 -11.88 3.54
C LYS A 17 -2.61 -12.15 3.63
N ASP A 18 -2.04 -12.89 2.68
CA ASP A 18 -0.61 -13.19 2.69
C ASP A 18 0.25 -11.97 2.35
N VAL A 19 -0.20 -11.15 1.40
CA VAL A 19 0.44 -9.85 1.10
C VAL A 19 0.39 -8.94 2.32
N VAL A 20 -0.78 -8.84 2.98
CA VAL A 20 -0.95 -8.09 4.22
C VAL A 20 -0.02 -8.60 5.33
N ARG A 21 0.15 -9.92 5.46
CA ARG A 21 1.06 -10.52 6.44
C ARG A 21 2.51 -10.11 6.18
N VAL A 22 2.95 -10.12 4.92
CA VAL A 22 4.28 -9.63 4.53
C VAL A 22 4.42 -8.15 4.88
N LEU A 23 3.47 -7.30 4.51
CA LEU A 23 3.50 -5.86 4.83
C LEU A 23 3.64 -5.61 6.34
N LYS A 24 2.87 -6.33 7.16
CA LYS A 24 2.93 -6.21 8.63
C LYS A 24 4.26 -6.67 9.22
N LYS A 25 4.93 -7.69 8.63
CA LYS A 25 6.28 -8.11 9.03
C LYS A 25 7.30 -6.99 8.89
N TYR A 26 7.06 -6.05 7.98
CA TYR A 26 7.89 -4.85 7.76
C TYR A 26 7.29 -3.59 8.42
N ASN A 27 6.41 -3.73 9.42
CA ASN A 27 5.75 -2.62 10.14
C ASN A 27 4.91 -1.68 9.26
N ILE A 28 4.39 -2.18 8.13
CA ILE A 28 3.45 -1.44 7.30
C ILE A 28 2.05 -1.75 7.79
N LEU A 29 1.62 -0.98 8.79
CA LEU A 29 0.34 -1.19 9.47
C LEU A 29 -0.78 -0.34 8.87
N THR A 30 -0.44 0.84 8.36
CA THR A 30 -1.41 1.80 7.79
C THR A 30 -1.27 1.92 6.26
N ILE A 31 -2.31 2.44 5.63
CA ILE A 31 -2.30 2.77 4.21
C ILE A 31 -1.27 3.85 3.91
N GLU A 32 -1.04 4.80 4.82
CA GLU A 32 0.00 5.82 4.69
C GLU A 32 1.41 5.22 4.64
N ASN A 33 1.69 4.21 5.47
CA ASN A 33 2.98 3.52 5.43
C ASN A 33 3.21 2.87 4.07
N LEU A 34 2.17 2.22 3.53
CA LEU A 34 2.22 1.56 2.23
C LEU A 34 2.35 2.58 1.09
N TRP A 35 1.63 3.68 1.18
CA TRP A 35 1.58 4.76 0.20
C TRP A 35 2.95 5.42 -0.05
N LYS A 36 3.78 5.49 0.99
CA LYS A 36 5.15 6.04 0.93
C LYS A 36 6.15 5.14 0.20
N LEU A 37 5.83 3.87 -0.02
CA LEU A 37 6.74 2.90 -0.62
C LEU A 37 6.72 2.97 -2.13
N ASN A 38 7.87 2.65 -2.72
CA ASN A 38 7.98 2.42 -4.15
C ASN A 38 8.06 0.94 -4.53
N ARG A 39 7.99 0.67 -5.84
CA ARG A 39 8.08 -0.70 -6.38
C ARG A 39 9.34 -1.43 -5.92
N ASN A 40 10.48 -0.74 -5.81
CA ASN A 40 11.73 -1.36 -5.36
C ASN A 40 11.69 -1.69 -3.87
N ASP A 41 11.06 -0.85 -3.04
CA ASP A 41 10.88 -1.14 -1.61
C ASP A 41 10.00 -2.37 -1.41
N LEU A 42 8.90 -2.48 -2.16
CA LEU A 42 8.02 -3.66 -2.12
C LEU A 42 8.74 -4.93 -2.60
N LYS A 43 9.59 -4.82 -3.63
CA LYS A 43 10.45 -5.94 -4.07
C LYS A 43 11.43 -6.39 -2.98
N LYS A 44 12.02 -5.47 -2.21
CA LYS A 44 12.90 -5.80 -1.08
C LYS A 44 12.17 -6.59 0.03
N MET A 45 10.84 -6.46 0.10
CA MET A 45 9.99 -7.24 1.01
C MET A 45 9.60 -8.62 0.46
N ARG A 46 10.20 -9.03 -0.67
CA ARG A 46 9.90 -10.28 -1.39
C ARG A 46 8.48 -10.36 -1.95
N LEU A 47 7.81 -9.22 -2.16
CA LEU A 47 6.54 -9.17 -2.89
C LEU A 47 6.80 -9.34 -4.39
N SER A 48 6.02 -10.22 -5.01
CA SER A 48 6.14 -10.50 -6.44
C SER A 48 5.63 -9.31 -7.27
N ALA A 49 5.96 -9.30 -8.57
CA ALA A 49 5.41 -8.31 -9.49
C ALA A 49 3.87 -8.35 -9.54
N LYS A 50 3.27 -9.54 -9.38
CA LYS A 50 1.82 -9.74 -9.31
C LYS A 50 1.23 -9.09 -8.06
N ASP A 51 1.86 -9.31 -6.89
CA ASP A 51 1.40 -8.72 -5.63
C ASP A 51 1.47 -7.20 -5.68
N ILE A 52 2.57 -6.65 -6.18
CA ILE A 52 2.76 -5.20 -6.32
C ILE A 52 1.70 -4.60 -7.25
N LYS A 53 1.40 -5.29 -8.38
CA LYS A 53 0.33 -4.86 -9.29
C LYS A 53 -1.02 -4.90 -8.59
N HIS A 54 -1.30 -5.94 -7.81
CA HIS A 54 -2.55 -6.09 -7.07
C HIS A 54 -2.71 -4.98 -6.01
N ILE A 55 -1.68 -4.71 -5.22
CA ILE A 55 -1.66 -3.60 -4.25
C ILE A 55 -2.00 -2.29 -4.96
N LYS A 56 -1.33 -2.01 -6.09
CA LYS A 56 -1.56 -0.78 -6.86
C LYS A 56 -3.03 -0.62 -7.26
N ILE A 57 -3.63 -1.68 -7.83
CA ILE A 57 -5.04 -1.69 -8.23
C ILE A 57 -5.95 -1.41 -7.03
N LYS A 58 -5.70 -2.07 -5.88
CA LYS A 58 -6.53 -1.89 -4.68
C LYS A 58 -6.46 -0.47 -4.13
N MET A 59 -5.28 0.15 -4.13
CA MET A 59 -5.13 1.55 -3.72
C MET A 59 -5.84 2.50 -4.70
N GLN A 60 -5.71 2.26 -6.01
CA GLN A 60 -6.34 3.09 -7.04
C GLN A 60 -7.87 3.03 -7.00
N LEU A 61 -8.45 1.89 -6.65
CA LEU A 61 -9.90 1.76 -6.40
C LEU A 61 -10.40 2.63 -5.23
N GLN A 62 -9.48 3.09 -4.37
CA GLN A 62 -9.75 4.03 -3.27
C GLN A 62 -9.30 5.46 -3.62
N SER A 63 -8.97 5.73 -4.88
CA SER A 63 -8.39 6.99 -5.34
C SER A 63 -7.07 7.36 -4.67
N ILE A 64 -6.25 6.35 -4.35
CA ILE A 64 -4.91 6.51 -3.76
C ILE A 64 -3.87 5.89 -4.71
N ASP A 65 -2.87 6.66 -5.14
CA ASP A 65 -1.76 6.14 -5.95
C ASP A 65 -0.54 5.78 -5.09
N LEU A 66 0.09 4.62 -5.38
CA LEU A 66 1.40 4.27 -4.82
C LEU A 66 2.49 5.28 -5.24
N ASN A 67 3.57 5.34 -4.46
CA ASN A 67 4.69 6.28 -4.60
C ASN A 67 4.34 7.71 -4.24
N GLY A 68 3.56 7.90 -3.17
CA GLY A 68 3.08 9.19 -2.68
C GLY A 68 3.98 10.34 -3.06
N LYS A 69 3.71 10.94 -4.21
CA LYS A 69 4.28 12.23 -4.55
C LYS A 69 3.60 13.15 -3.56
N LYS A 70 4.28 13.43 -2.44
CA LYS A 70 4.18 14.75 -1.86
C LYS A 70 4.41 15.67 -3.05
N TYR A 71 3.38 16.38 -3.49
CA TYR A 71 3.64 17.70 -4.02
C TYR A 71 4.31 18.43 -2.86
N ASN A 72 5.64 18.37 -2.80
CA ASN A 72 6.41 19.34 -2.05
C ASN A 72 6.05 20.66 -2.72
N LYS A 73 5.04 21.36 -2.18
CA LYS A 73 5.04 22.81 -2.28
C LYS A 73 6.27 23.23 -1.48
N ASN A 74 7.18 23.91 -2.18
CA ASN A 74 8.36 24.58 -1.64
C ASN A 74 8.12 25.19 -0.27
#